data_AF-L9WL07-F1
#
_entry.id   AF-L9WL07-F1
#
_cell.length_a   1.000
_cell.length_b   1.000
_cell.length_c   1.000
_cell.angle_alpha   90.00
_cell.angle_beta   90.00
_cell.angle_gamma   90.00
#
_symmetry.space_group_name_H-M   'P 1'
#
loop_
_entity.id
_entity.type
_entity.pdbx_description
1 polymer ?
#
loop_
_entity_poly.entity_id
_entity_poly.type
_entity_poly.pdbx_seq_one_letter_code
_entity_poly.pdbx_strand_id
1 'polypeptide(L)'
;MAKCSVCGEGTNMPYTCNYCGRVHCKKHKLPENHNCPNIAETNTLGPELRRGHQTAPSSSKSKLKDRRVWITVAVVLVGLLTVFLLL
;
A
#
# COMPACT_ATOMS: atom_id res chain seq x y z
N MET A 1 25.32 0.02 16.78
CA MET A 1 24.38 -1.08 17.12
C MET A 1 22.96 -0.56 17.22
N ALA A 2 22.01 -1.29 16.66
CA ALA A 2 20.60 -1.07 16.95
C ALA A 2 20.28 -1.56 18.38
N LYS A 3 19.48 -0.79 19.12
CA LYS A 3 19.04 -1.13 20.47
C LYS A 3 17.62 -1.70 20.44
N CYS A 4 17.35 -2.69 21.27
CA CYS A 4 16.00 -3.19 21.44
C CYS A 4 15.12 -2.14 22.14
N SER A 5 13.93 -1.86 21.60
CA SER A 5 12.98 -0.90 22.18
C SER A 5 12.33 -1.39 23.49
N VAL A 6 12.55 -2.65 23.88
CA VAL A 6 12.00 -3.27 25.11
C VAL A 6 13.07 -3.38 26.19
N CYS A 7 14.20 -4.02 25.90
CA CYS A 7 15.26 -4.24 26.90
C CYS A 7 16.47 -3.30 26.79
N GLY A 8 16.57 -2.47 25.74
CA GLY A 8 17.72 -1.58 25.53
C GLY A 8 19.01 -2.28 25.12
N GLU A 9 19.07 -3.62 25.10
CA GLU A 9 20.27 -4.36 24.69
C GLU A 9 20.66 -4.04 23.25
N GLY A 10 21.97 -3.88 23.02
CA GLY A 10 22.55 -3.76 21.70
C GLY A 10 22.50 -5.11 20.98
N THR A 11 21.85 -5.16 19.83
CA THR A 11 21.65 -6.40 19.08
C THR A 11 22.41 -6.31 17.75
N ASN A 12 23.10 -7.39 17.39
CA ASN A 12 23.72 -7.52 16.07
C ASN A 12 22.69 -7.83 14.96
N MET A 13 21.51 -8.34 15.34
CA MET A 13 20.43 -8.72 14.42
C MET A 13 19.13 -7.99 14.78
N PRO A 14 18.97 -6.72 14.35
CA PRO A 14 17.74 -5.98 14.61
C PRO A 14 16.56 -6.58 13.85
N TYR A 15 15.50 -6.91 14.59
CA TYR A 15 14.22 -7.31 14.01
C TYR A 15 13.24 -6.15 14.08
N THR A 16 12.73 -5.71 12.93
CA THR A 16 11.68 -4.69 12.88
C THR A 16 10.31 -5.38 12.85
N CYS A 17 9.45 -5.06 13.80
CA CYS A 17 8.09 -5.59 13.82
C CYS A 17 7.24 -4.94 12.72
N ASN A 18 6.60 -5.74 11.87
CA ASN A 18 5.74 -5.23 10.78
C ASN A 18 4.46 -4.55 11.28
N TYR A 19 4.07 -4.80 12.53
CA TYR A 19 2.84 -4.25 13.11
C TYR A 19 3.08 -2.89 13.77
N CYS A 20 4.14 -2.74 14.58
CA CYS A 20 4.42 -1.50 15.32
C CYS A 20 5.63 -0.69 14.80
N GLY A 21 6.39 -1.23 13.83
CA GLY A 21 7.54 -0.55 13.22
C GLY A 21 8.77 -0.39 14.14
N ARG A 22 8.75 -0.96 15.35
CA ARG A 22 9.84 -0.85 16.33
C ARG A 22 10.90 -1.92 16.13
N VAL A 23 12.13 -1.62 16.56
CA VAL A 23 13.27 -2.55 16.50
C VAL A 23 13.41 -3.33 17.80
N HIS A 24 13.54 -4.65 17.67
CA HIS A 24 13.61 -5.62 18.75
C HIS A 24 14.80 -6.58 18.59
N CYS A 25 15.26 -7.15 19.69
CA CYS A 25 16.26 -8.22 19.67
C CYS A 25 15.62 -9.59 19.40
N LYS A 26 16.44 -10.63 19.20
CA LYS A 26 15.98 -12.02 18.94
C LYS A 26 15.01 -12.55 20.01
N LYS A 27 15.11 -12.09 21.26
CA LYS A 27 14.23 -12.43 22.39
C LYS A 27 12.87 -11.72 22.30
N HIS A 28 12.83 -10.47 21.82
CA HIS A 28 11.63 -9.64 21.75
C HIS A 28 11.02 -9.54 20.34
N LYS A 29 11.45 -10.39 19.39
CA LYS A 29 10.97 -10.34 17.99
C LYS A 29 9.50 -10.72 17.81
N LEU A 30 8.93 -11.48 18.75
CA LEU A 30 7.57 -12.01 18.68
C LEU A 30 6.58 -10.97 19.24
N PRO A 31 5.36 -10.81 18.68
CA PRO A 31 4.40 -9.78 19.08
C PRO A 31 4.03 -9.79 20.56
N GLU A 32 3.88 -10.99 21.13
CA GLU A 32 3.62 -11.23 22.55
C GLU A 32 4.78 -10.78 23.45
N ASN A 33 6.03 -11.02 23.05
CA ASN A 33 7.21 -10.71 23.87
C ASN A 33 7.53 -9.22 23.96
N HIS A 34 6.97 -8.38 23.09
CA HIS A 34 7.14 -6.92 23.16
C HIS A 34 5.83 -6.17 23.37
N ASN A 35 4.76 -6.89 23.72
CA ASN A 35 3.42 -6.36 23.96
C ASN A 35 2.98 -5.41 22.84
N CYS A 36 2.99 -5.92 21.60
CA CYS A 36 2.76 -5.10 20.42
C CYS A 36 1.37 -4.43 20.50
N PRO A 37 1.27 -3.08 20.44
CA PRO A 37 0.00 -2.38 20.59
C PRO A 37 -1.01 -2.74 19.49
N ASN A 38 -0.51 -3.11 18.32
CA ASN A 38 -1.32 -3.41 17.14
C ASN A 38 -1.68 -4.91 17.04
N ILE A 39 -1.44 -5.74 18.07
CA ILE A 39 -1.88 -7.16 18.03
C ILE A 39 -3.41 -7.29 18.04
N ALA A 40 -4.10 -6.45 18.82
CA ALA A 40 -5.55 -6.58 19.02
C ALA A 40 -6.33 -6.26 17.75
N GLU A 41 -5.80 -5.35 16.93
CA GLU A 41 -6.39 -4.94 15.65
C GLU A 41 -6.17 -5.97 14.53
N THR A 42 -5.35 -7.01 14.77
CA THR A 42 -5.00 -8.02 13.74
C THR A 42 -5.83 -9.30 13.82
N ASN A 43 -6.86 -9.36 14.68
CA ASN A 43 -7.84 -10.46 14.66
C ASN A 43 -8.64 -10.53 13.35
N THR A 44 -8.56 -9.51 12.49
CA THR A 44 -8.94 -9.60 11.09
C THR A 44 -7.70 -9.92 10.26
N LEU A 45 -7.44 -11.22 10.03
CA LEU A 45 -6.54 -11.79 9.02
C LEU A 45 -5.24 -10.97 8.77
N GLY A 46 -4.14 -11.36 9.42
CA GLY A 46 -2.85 -10.66 9.34
C GLY A 46 -2.32 -10.33 7.92
N PRO A 47 -1.24 -9.53 7.82
CA PRO A 47 -0.75 -8.95 6.56
C PRO A 47 -0.42 -9.98 5.45
N GLU A 48 -0.16 -11.24 5.82
CA GLU A 48 0.06 -12.34 4.87
C GLU A 48 -1.19 -12.66 4.04
N LEU A 49 -2.40 -12.53 4.62
CA LEU A 49 -3.67 -12.74 3.91
C LEU A 49 -4.01 -11.54 3.01
N ARG A 50 -3.51 -10.34 3.35
CA ARG A 50 -3.58 -9.16 2.48
C ARG A 50 -2.73 -9.32 1.21
N ARG A 51 -1.66 -10.11 1.22
CA ARG A 51 -0.91 -10.45 -0.02
C ARG A 51 -1.64 -11.49 -0.85
N GLY A 52 -2.26 -12.49 -0.23
CA GLY A 52 -3.03 -13.52 -0.94
C GLY A 52 -4.20 -12.96 -1.76
N HIS A 53 -4.85 -11.89 -1.28
CA HIS A 53 -5.94 -11.22 -1.99
C HIS A 53 -5.48 -10.12 -2.97
N GLN A 54 -4.17 -9.96 -3.22
CA GLN A 54 -3.61 -9.05 -4.21
C GLN A 54 -3.16 -9.75 -5.49
N THR A 55 -3.69 -10.94 -5.80
CA THR A 55 -3.59 -11.52 -7.15
C THR A 55 -4.62 -10.96 -8.12
N ALA A 56 -5.50 -10.05 -7.68
CA ALA A 56 -6.17 -9.16 -8.62
C ALA A 56 -5.15 -8.07 -9.05
N PRO A 57 -4.88 -7.89 -10.35
CA PRO A 57 -4.02 -6.81 -10.79
C PRO A 57 -4.65 -5.49 -10.32
N SER A 58 -3.98 -4.78 -9.42
CA SER A 58 -4.27 -3.36 -9.16
C SER A 58 -3.81 -2.56 -10.37
N SER A 59 -4.52 -2.79 -11.46
CA SER A 59 -4.61 -1.90 -12.60
C SER A 59 -5.20 -0.61 -12.06
N SER A 60 -4.33 0.29 -11.60
CA SER A 60 -4.60 1.72 -11.44
C SER A 60 -4.92 2.31 -12.83
N LYS A 61 -6.09 1.91 -13.35
CA LYS A 61 -6.67 2.31 -14.63
C LYS A 61 -7.66 3.46 -14.45
N SER A 62 -7.78 4.04 -13.26
CA SER A 62 -8.68 5.18 -13.04
C SER A 62 -8.10 6.45 -13.67
N LYS A 63 -6.81 6.74 -13.49
CA LYS A 63 -6.25 8.04 -13.93
C LYS A 63 -5.93 8.15 -15.43
N LEU A 64 -5.72 7.03 -16.13
CA LEU A 64 -5.37 6.99 -17.57
C LEU A 64 -6.59 6.91 -18.48
N LYS A 65 -7.76 6.49 -17.97
CA LYS A 65 -9.01 6.38 -18.74
C LYS A 65 -9.63 7.77 -18.96
N ASP A 66 -9.63 8.63 -17.93
CA ASP A 66 -10.23 9.97 -18.01
C ASP A 66 -9.61 10.84 -19.11
N ARG A 67 -8.28 10.92 -19.17
CA ARG A 67 -7.60 11.73 -20.21
C ARG A 67 -7.92 11.29 -21.64
N ARG A 68 -8.08 9.99 -21.89
CA ARG A 68 -8.42 9.48 -23.23
C ARG A 68 -9.85 9.82 -23.62
N VAL A 69 -10.78 9.81 -22.68
CA VAL A 69 -12.20 10.13 -22.93
C VAL A 69 -12.36 11.60 -23.34
N TRP A 70 -11.70 12.52 -22.64
CA TRP A 70 -11.75 13.95 -22.99
C TRP A 70 -11.16 14.26 -24.37
N ILE A 71 -10.08 13.58 -24.76
CA ILE A 71 -9.50 13.73 -26.10
C ILE A 71 -10.48 13.26 -27.18
N THR A 72 -11.13 12.10 -26.99
CA THR A 72 -12.10 11.59 -27.97
C THR A 72 -13.32 12.49 -28.12
N VAL A 73 -13.84 13.06 -27.03
CA VAL A 73 -14.97 13.99 -27.07
C VAL A 73 -14.60 15.27 -27.82
N ALA A 74 -13.42 15.83 -27.55
CA ALA A 74 -12.95 17.04 -28.24
C ALA A 74 -12.82 16.84 -29.76
N VAL A 75 -12.24 15.72 -30.20
CA VAL A 75 -12.06 15.41 -31.63
C VAL A 75 -13.41 15.28 -32.35
N VAL A 76 -14.38 14.60 -31.73
CA VAL A 76 -15.72 14.42 -32.32
C VAL A 76 -16.46 15.75 -32.41
N LEU A 77 -16.44 16.56 -31.35
CA LEU A 77 -17.10 17.88 -31.36
C LEU A 77 -16.51 18.82 -32.41
N VAL A 78 -15.17 18.89 -32.52
CA VAL A 78 -14.51 19.72 -33.54
C VAL A 78 -14.88 19.24 -34.95
N GLY A 79 -14.85 17.93 -35.20
CA GLY A 79 -15.23 17.37 -36.50
C GLY A 79 -16.68 17.71 -36.88
N LEU A 80 -17.63 17.54 -35.96
CA LEU A 80 -19.03 17.88 -36.19
C LEU A 80 -19.23 19.38 -36.47
N LEU A 81 -18.54 20.25 -35.70
CA LEU A 81 -18.58 21.70 -35.93
C LEU A 81 -18.00 22.08 -37.29
N THR A 82 -16.88 21.46 -37.70
CA THR A 82 -16.28 21.74 -39.03
C THR A 82 -17.18 21.30 -40.17
N VAL A 83 -17.86 20.16 -40.05
CA VAL A 83 -18.80 19.68 -41.08
C VAL A 83 -20.02 20.59 -41.15
N PHE A 84 -20.55 21.02 -40.00
CA PHE A 84 -21.67 21.96 -39.94
C PHE A 84 -21.34 23.34 -40.52
N LEU A 85 -20.09 23.82 -40.36
CA LEU A 85 -19.63 25.09 -40.95
C LEU A 85 -19.35 25.00 -42.46
N LEU A 86 -19.15 23.79 -42.99
CA LEU A 86 -18.88 23.54 -44.41
C LEU A 86 -20.12 23.08 -45.19
N LEU A 87 -21.24 22.84 -44.51
CA LEU A 87 -22.58 22.66 -45.09
C LEU A 87 -23.30 24.02 -45.17
#